data_AF-A0A4Y2HMT1-F1
#
_entry.id   AF-A0A4Y2HMT1-F1
#
_cell.length_a   1.000
_cell.length_b   1.000
_cell.length_c   1.000
_cell.angle_alpha   90.00
_cell.angle_beta   90.00
_cell.angle_gamma   90.00
#
_symmetry.space_group_name_H-M   'P 1'
#
loop_
_entity.id
_entity.type
_entity.pdbx_description
1 polymer ?
#
loop_
_entity_poly.entity_id
_entity_poly.type
_entity_poly.pdbx_seq_one_letter_code
_entity_poly.pdbx_strand_id
1 'polypeptide(L)'
;MAEVVIREVERFGLRGNIIGISFDTTASNTGLIQGVCSRIERELGRILLWLACRHQTHELILKGVLDECCGIPSSGPVIQIFRKFERLWASLDKKSYTTIVDEKNSRSRLYRKNNE
;
A
#
# COMPACT_ATOMS: atom_id res chain seq x y z
N MET A 1 -11.94 13.14 9.45
CA MET A 1 -11.17 12.10 8.73
C MET A 1 -10.93 10.86 9.59
N ALA A 2 -10.25 10.95 10.74
CA ALA A 2 -9.98 9.80 11.61
C ALA A 2 -11.23 8.97 11.95
N GLU A 3 -12.32 9.62 12.38
CA GLU A 3 -13.60 8.96 12.69
C GLU A 3 -14.18 8.15 11.52
N VAL A 4 -14.07 8.68 10.30
CA VAL A 4 -14.52 8.00 9.08
C VAL A 4 -13.67 6.74 8.86
N VAL A 5 -12.34 6.86 8.99
CA VAL A 5 -11.42 5.72 8.87
C VAL A 5 -11.77 4.65 9.91
N ILE A 6 -11.89 5.02 11.17
CA ILE A 6 -12.26 4.11 12.27
C ILE A 6 -13.58 3.40 11.97
N ARG A 7 -14.61 4.14 11.55
CA ARG A 7 -15.91 3.55 11.22
C ARG A 7 -15.79 2.51 10.10
N GLU A 8 -15.02 2.79 9.05
CA GLU A 8 -14.82 1.80 7.99
C GLU A 8 -14.01 0.60 8.50
N VAL A 9 -12.98 0.81 9.33
CA VAL A 9 -12.22 -0.28 9.96
C VAL A 9 -13.12 -1.23 10.74
N GLU A 10 -14.04 -0.69 11.53
CA GLU A 10 -15.03 -1.49 12.27
C GLU A 10 -16.00 -2.19 11.32
N ARG A 11 -16.52 -1.46 10.33
CA ARG A 11 -17.45 -2.00 9.32
C ARG A 11 -16.87 -3.19 8.56
N PHE A 12 -15.57 -3.16 8.25
CA PHE A 12 -14.88 -4.26 7.58
C PHE A 12 -14.36 -5.34 8.55
N GLY A 13 -14.59 -5.20 9.86
CA GLY A 13 -14.11 -6.15 10.87
C GLY A 13 -12.58 -6.23 10.96
N LEU A 14 -11.88 -5.15 10.57
CA LEU A 14 -10.42 -5.12 10.47
C LEU A 14 -9.74 -4.66 11.76
N ARG A 15 -10.51 -4.29 12.79
CA ARG A 15 -10.01 -3.73 14.04
C ARG A 15 -8.88 -4.57 14.64
N GLY A 16 -8.94 -5.89 14.60
CA GLY A 16 -7.88 -6.77 15.13
C GLY A 16 -6.65 -6.96 14.23
N ASN A 17 -6.79 -6.69 12.92
CA ASN A 17 -5.82 -7.12 11.90
C ASN A 17 -4.97 -5.97 11.33
N ILE A 18 -5.34 -4.71 11.60
CA ILE A 18 -4.57 -3.56 11.09
C ILE A 18 -3.27 -3.41 11.87
N ILE A 19 -2.15 -3.46 11.15
CA ILE A 19 -0.79 -3.30 11.69
C ILE A 19 -0.13 -1.98 11.30
N GLY A 20 -0.70 -1.25 10.32
CA GLY A 20 -0.11 -0.02 9.78
C GLY A 20 -1.09 0.82 8.98
N ILE A 21 -0.73 2.09 8.78
CA ILE A 21 -1.49 3.08 8.01
C ILE A 21 -0.55 3.84 7.09
N SER A 22 -0.99 4.11 5.86
CA SER A 22 -0.24 4.94 4.89
C SER A 22 -0.96 6.25 4.63
N PHE A 23 -0.22 7.36 4.60
CA PHE A 23 -0.78 8.71 4.54
C PHE A 23 0.18 9.71 3.90
N ASP A 24 -0.36 10.86 3.44
CA ASP A 24 0.43 11.98 2.93
C ASP A 24 1.10 12.74 4.08
N THR A 25 2.34 13.21 3.88
CA THR A 25 3.17 13.94 4.86
C THR A 25 2.67 15.38 5.06
N THR A 26 1.46 15.52 5.59
CA THR A 26 0.91 16.81 6.03
C THR A 26 0.77 16.81 7.54
N ALA A 27 0.99 17.97 8.17
CA ALA A 27 0.88 18.12 9.63
C ALA A 27 -0.49 17.70 10.18
N SER A 28 -1.56 17.82 9.37
CA SER A 28 -2.90 17.34 9.68
C SER A 28 -2.99 15.82 9.92
N ASN A 29 -2.06 15.03 9.37
CA ASN A 29 -2.01 13.59 9.57
C ASN A 29 -1.09 13.19 10.73
N THR A 30 0.00 13.91 10.97
CA THR A 30 1.07 13.56 11.93
C THR A 30 1.02 14.31 13.25
N GLY A 31 0.16 15.32 13.41
CA GLY A 31 0.08 16.11 14.62
C GLY A 31 -0.20 15.27 15.87
N LEU A 32 0.58 15.46 16.94
CA LEU A 32 0.51 14.63 18.14
C LEU A 32 -0.89 14.58 18.79
N ILE A 33 -1.59 15.73 18.83
CA ILE A 33 -2.87 15.86 19.54
C ILE A 33 -4.06 15.65 18.59
N GLN A 34 -4.01 16.32 17.43
CA GLN A 34 -5.13 16.40 16.47
C GLN A 34 -4.85 15.70 15.14
N GLY A 35 -3.67 15.11 14.97
CA GLY A 35 -3.30 14.38 13.76
C GLY A 35 -4.18 13.15 13.59
N VAL A 36 -4.57 12.90 12.34
CA VAL A 36 -5.41 11.76 11.99
C VAL A 36 -4.82 10.44 12.48
N CYS A 37 -3.51 10.23 12.33
CA CYS A 37 -2.83 9.00 12.71
C CYS A 37 -2.84 8.80 14.23
N SER A 38 -2.47 9.82 14.99
CA SER A 38 -2.50 9.80 16.46
C SER A 38 -3.91 9.57 17.01
N ARG A 39 -4.94 10.11 16.35
CA ARG A 39 -6.34 9.86 16.71
C ARG A 39 -6.76 8.40 16.46
N ILE A 40 -6.36 7.82 15.33
CA ILE A 40 -6.65 6.42 14.99
C ILE A 40 -5.99 5.49 16.02
N GLU A 41 -4.71 5.69 16.35
CA GLU A 41 -4.01 4.85 17.34
C GLU A 41 -4.66 4.92 18.73
N ARG A 42 -5.04 6.12 19.17
CA ARG A 42 -5.74 6.32 20.45
C ARG A 42 -7.08 5.58 20.48
N GLU A 43 -7.82 5.61 19.39
CA GLU A 43 -9.11 4.92 19.29
C GLU A 43 -8.97 3.40 19.23
N LEU A 44 -7.97 2.90 18.47
CA LEU A 44 -7.69 1.47 18.36
C LEU A 44 -6.98 0.93 19.61
N GLY A 45 -6.45 1.80 20.46
CA GLY A 45 -5.74 1.45 21.69
C GLY A 45 -4.38 0.81 21.44
N ARG A 46 -3.74 1.05 20.29
CA ARG A 46 -2.43 0.49 19.95
C ARG A 46 -1.66 1.36 18.95
N ILE A 47 -0.35 1.20 18.96
CA ILE A 47 0.56 1.82 17.98
C ILE A 47 0.46 1.07 16.65
N LEU A 48 0.48 1.80 15.55
CA LEU A 48 0.48 1.29 14.18
C LEU A 48 1.76 1.71 13.47
N LEU A 49 2.20 0.92 12.50
CA LEU A 49 3.28 1.33 11.61
C LEU A 49 2.82 2.50 10.72
N TRP A 50 3.49 3.65 10.84
CA TRP A 50 3.21 4.83 10.01
C TRP A 50 4.02 4.79 8.73
N LEU A 51 3.33 4.57 7.61
CA LEU A 51 3.89 4.61 6.27
C LEU A 51 3.64 5.98 5.65
N ALA A 52 4.38 6.96 6.16
CA ALA A 52 4.32 8.34 5.71
C ALA A 52 4.81 8.47 4.25
N CYS A 53 4.41 9.57 3.60
CA CYS A 53 4.69 9.79 2.18
C CYS A 53 4.14 8.67 1.30
N ARG A 54 2.80 8.54 1.31
CA ARG A 54 2.02 7.55 0.55
C ARG A 54 2.62 7.22 -0.82
N HIS A 55 3.01 8.23 -1.59
CA HIS A 55 3.57 8.04 -2.93
C HIS A 55 4.86 7.21 -2.91
N GLN A 56 5.84 7.59 -2.10
CA GLN A 56 7.13 6.90 -2.00
C GLN A 56 6.97 5.48 -1.45
N THR A 57 6.10 5.28 -0.45
CA THR A 57 5.84 3.93 0.10
C THR A 57 5.25 3.01 -0.96
N HIS A 58 4.22 3.45 -1.69
CA HIS A 58 3.62 2.63 -2.75
C HIS A 58 4.61 2.35 -3.88
N GLU A 59 5.43 3.34 -4.26
CA GLU A 59 6.48 3.13 -5.25
C GLU A 59 7.48 2.05 -4.82
N LEU A 60 7.92 2.04 -3.57
CA LEU A 60 8.83 1.02 -3.03
C LEU A 60 8.20 -0.38 -2.97
N ILE A 61 6.94 -0.47 -2.53
CA ILE A 61 6.21 -1.76 -2.49
C ILE A 61 6.05 -2.29 -3.92
N LEU A 62 5.58 -1.46 -4.84
CA LEU A 62 5.39 -1.86 -6.23
C LEU A 62 6.71 -2.21 -6.90
N LYS A 63 7.81 -1.52 -6.55
CA LYS A 63 9.16 -1.88 -6.97
C LYS A 63 9.49 -3.31 -6.60
N GLY A 64 9.36 -3.66 -5.31
CA GLY A 64 9.68 -5.00 -4.84
C GLY A 64 8.81 -6.07 -5.49
N VAL A 65 7.51 -5.78 -5.67
CA VAL A 65 6.59 -6.68 -6.38
C VAL A 65 7.01 -6.88 -7.84
N LEU A 66 7.45 -5.83 -8.53
CA LEU A 66 7.92 -5.91 -9.92
C LEU A 66 9.26 -6.64 -10.05
N ASP A 67 10.20 -6.36 -9.15
CA ASP A 67 11.48 -7.07 -9.07
C ASP A 67 11.21 -8.57 -8.87
N GLU A 68 10.31 -8.96 -7.96
CA GLU A 68 9.99 -10.35 -7.64
C GLU A 68 9.15 -11.05 -8.72
N CYS A 69 8.03 -10.44 -9.14
CA CYS A 69 7.09 -11.09 -10.06
C CYS A 69 7.58 -11.07 -11.51
N CYS A 70 8.31 -10.02 -11.90
CA CYS A 70 8.70 -9.78 -13.29
C CYS A 70 10.21 -9.88 -13.53
N GLY A 71 11.05 -9.95 -12.48
CA GLY A 71 12.50 -10.02 -12.63
C GLY A 71 13.11 -8.78 -13.27
N ILE A 72 12.46 -7.61 -13.12
CA ILE A 72 12.90 -6.35 -13.74
C ILE A 72 13.66 -5.54 -12.69
N PRO A 73 14.99 -5.70 -12.54
CA PRO A 73 15.75 -4.99 -11.52
C PRO A 73 15.63 -3.48 -11.74
N SER A 74 14.96 -2.80 -10.81
CA SER A 74 14.87 -1.34 -10.85
C SER A 74 15.93 -0.70 -9.95
N SER A 75 16.80 0.13 -10.53
CA SER A 75 17.92 0.77 -9.82
C SER A 75 17.71 2.25 -9.52
N GLY A 76 16.47 2.77 -9.56
CA GLY A 76 16.23 4.21 -9.31
C GLY A 76 14.86 4.59 -8.74
N PRO A 77 14.73 5.82 -8.21
CA PRO A 77 13.50 6.36 -7.63
C PRO A 77 12.43 6.71 -8.67
N VAL A 78 12.75 6.60 -9.96
CA VAL A 78 11.79 6.71 -11.06
C VAL A 78 11.78 5.39 -11.80
N ILE A 79 10.81 4.55 -11.45
CA ILE A 79 10.68 3.24 -12.07
C ILE A 79 10.10 3.50 -13.47
N GLN A 80 10.95 3.40 -14.49
CA GLN A 80 10.59 3.70 -15.88
C GLN A 80 9.34 2.94 -16.33
N ILE A 81 9.06 1.78 -15.74
CA ILE A 81 7.85 1.02 -16.01
C ILE A 81 6.58 1.77 -15.59
N PHE A 82 6.58 2.56 -14.52
CA PHE A 82 5.43 3.39 -14.15
C PHE A 82 5.26 4.56 -15.09
N ARG A 83 6.34 5.18 -15.56
CA ARG A 83 6.26 6.22 -16.60
C ARG A 83 5.76 5.64 -17.93
N LYS A 84 6.17 4.42 -18.28
CA LYS A 84 5.65 3.71 -19.45
C LYS A 84 4.17 3.37 -19.27
N PHE A 85 3.79 2.90 -18.09
CA PHE A 85 2.40 2.58 -17.76
C PHE A 85 1.52 3.83 -17.78
N GLU A 86 1.98 4.94 -17.21
CA GLU A 86 1.31 6.26 -17.25
C GLU A 86 1.02 6.69 -18.70
N ARG A 87 2.01 6.56 -19.61
CA ARG A 87 1.82 6.87 -21.04
C ARG A 87 0.84 5.93 -21.73
N LEU A 88 0.85 4.64 -21.39
CA LEU A 88 -0.02 3.62 -21.98
C LEU A 88 -1.42 3.60 -21.34
N TRP A 89 -1.63 4.25 -20.20
CA TRP A 89 -2.87 4.18 -19.42
C TRP A 89 -4.12 4.58 -20.21
N ALA A 90 -3.98 5.55 -21.13
CA ALA A 90 -5.08 5.98 -21.98
C ALA A 90 -5.49 4.90 -23.00
N SER A 91 -4.54 4.10 -23.51
CA SER A 91 -4.76 3.10 -24.56
C SER A 91 -4.99 1.68 -24.04
N LEU A 92 -4.76 1.43 -22.74
CA LEU A 92 -5.02 0.13 -22.12
C LEU A 92 -6.53 -0.17 -22.11
N ASP A 93 -6.87 -1.40 -22.53
CA ASP A 93 -8.22 -1.92 -22.33
C ASP A 93 -8.45 -2.17 -20.83
N LYS A 94 -9.39 -1.42 -20.26
CA LYS A 94 -9.74 -1.48 -18.83
C LYS A 94 -10.87 -2.47 -18.56
N LYS A 95 -11.45 -3.06 -19.61
CA LYS A 95 -12.55 -4.02 -19.51
C LYS A 95 -12.07 -5.46 -19.32
N SER A 96 -10.80 -5.73 -19.64
CA SER A 96 -10.19 -7.05 -19.54
C SER A 96 -8.85 -6.97 -18.82
N TYR A 97 -8.86 -7.25 -17.52
CA TYR A 97 -7.64 -7.45 -16.73
C TYR A 97 -7.75 -8.73 -15.93
N THR A 98 -6.60 -9.35 -15.67
CA THR A 98 -6.48 -10.50 -14.77
C THR A 98 -5.75 -10.00 -13.53
N THR A 99 -6.31 -10.25 -12.35
CA THR A 99 -5.65 -9.91 -11.10
C THR A 99 -4.66 -11.00 -10.71
N ILE A 100 -3.72 -10.64 -9.85
CA ILE A 100 -2.84 -11.62 -9.19
C ILE A 100 -3.66 -12.69 -8.44
N VAL A 101 -4.89 -12.40 -8.02
CA VAL A 101 -5.78 -13.36 -7.35
C VAL A 101 -6.32 -14.42 -8.32
N ASP A 102 -6.50 -14.05 -9.59
CA ASP A 102 -6.97 -14.95 -10.65
C ASP A 102 -5.88 -15.93 -11.13
N GLU A 103 -4.60 -15.61 -10.89
CA GLU A 103 -3.49 -16.52 -11.14
C GLU A 103 -3.37 -17.56 -10.01
N LYS A 104 -3.71 -18.82 -10.30
CA LYS A 104 -3.64 -19.96 -9.37
C LYS A 104 -2.26 -20.20 -8.74
N ASN A 105 -1.18 -19.61 -9.26
CA ASN A 105 0.21 -19.89 -8.84
C ASN A 105 0.96 -18.67 -8.27
N SER A 106 0.32 -17.51 -8.17
CA SER A 106 0.98 -16.27 -7.72
C SER A 106 1.30 -16.27 -6.22
N ARG A 107 0.47 -16.94 -5.40
CA ARG A 107 0.72 -17.15 -3.97
C ARG A 107 2.03 -17.89 -3.69
N SER A 108 2.47 -18.80 -4.56
CA SER A 108 3.68 -19.59 -4.28
C SER A 108 4.97 -18.77 -4.44
N ARG A 109 4.96 -17.67 -5.22
CA ARG A 109 6.12 -16.81 -5.46
C ARG A 109 6.34 -15.80 -4.33
N LEU A 110 5.28 -15.14 -3.86
CA LEU A 110 5.39 -14.12 -2.80
C LEU A 110 5.74 -14.68 -1.41
N TYR A 111 5.42 -15.94 -1.12
CA TYR A 111 5.66 -16.55 0.20
C TYR A 111 6.90 -17.45 0.28
N ARG A 112 7.59 -17.71 -0.84
CA ARG A 112 8.68 -18.72 -0.88
C ARG A 112 9.94 -18.32 -0.12
N LYS A 113 10.13 -17.04 0.19
CA LYS A 113 11.39 -16.51 0.73
C LYS A 113 11.38 -16.15 2.21
N ASN A 114 10.26 -16.34 2.93
CA ASN A 114 10.22 -16.14 4.39
C ASN A 114 10.76 -17.34 5.19
N ASN A 115 11.38 -18.33 4.53
CA ASN A 115 11.91 -19.56 5.13
C ASN A 115 13.33 -19.92 4.61
N GLU A 116 14.13 -18.93 4.21
CA GLU A 116 15.57 -19.10 3.96
C GLU A 116 16.39 -18.08 4.76
#